data_AF-A0A183E3X6-F1
#
_entry.id   AF-A0A183E3X6-F1
#
_cell.length_a   1.000
_cell.length_b   1.000
_cell.length_c   1.000
_cell.angle_alpha   90.00
_cell.angle_beta   90.00
_cell.angle_gamma   90.00
#
_symmetry.space_group_name_H-M   'P 1'
#
loop_
_entity.id
_entity.type
_entity.pdbx_description
1 polymer ?
#
loop_
_entity_poly.entity_id
_entity_poly.type
_entity_poly.pdbx_seq_one_letter_code
_entity_poly.pdbx_strand_id
1 'polypeptide(L)'
;YGNNHPHFFSGSLQEAVREAFEAPGREAAERRPLAVYLHSDHSVACNIFAKNVLCSDVVASLLKGQFVTWPWDMTQKENRQKLFEWMDALNIRDVKRSLDKMSSDRFPLLVILLKEKGVIQPYDIAWGTEGTEQVVDKLMEGLDDYQRIKNAEAAEEREEIRQEQAREYERSLAEDRARQEKLERERIEQIAEEERRIKEEQDKTRRLQELAASLPEEPPNGESNVATVRARLPDGRKCLPEVSMLLKQPSKQTRVIE
;
A
#
# COMPACT_ATOMS: atom_id res chain seq x y z
N TYR A 1 31.44 -24.98 -36.30
CA TYR A 1 30.22 -25.81 -36.33
C TYR A 1 29.18 -25.03 -37.12
N GLY A 2 29.01 -25.31 -38.42
CA GLY A 2 27.98 -24.66 -39.28
C GLY A 2 28.12 -23.14 -39.52
N ASN A 3 27.37 -22.62 -40.50
CA ASN A 3 27.18 -21.17 -40.71
C ASN A 3 26.07 -20.60 -39.82
N ASN A 4 25.15 -21.45 -39.35
CA ASN A 4 24.08 -21.06 -38.44
C ASN A 4 24.42 -21.57 -37.03
N HIS A 5 24.57 -20.66 -36.08
CA HIS A 5 24.87 -20.97 -34.69
C HIS A 5 24.18 -19.96 -33.78
N PRO A 6 23.82 -20.34 -32.54
CA PRO A 6 23.29 -19.38 -31.59
C PRO A 6 24.31 -18.28 -31.29
N HIS A 7 23.80 -17.09 -30.96
CA HIS A 7 24.65 -16.00 -30.51
C HIS A 7 25.05 -16.23 -29.06
N PHE A 8 26.32 -16.53 -28.84
CA PHE A 8 26.87 -16.75 -27.51
C PHE A 8 27.29 -15.43 -26.88
N PHE A 9 26.76 -15.14 -25.70
CA PHE A 9 27.12 -13.98 -24.91
C PHE A 9 28.61 -14.08 -24.51
N SER A 10 29.36 -13.04 -24.83
CA SER A 10 30.79 -12.94 -24.52
C SER A 10 30.96 -12.18 -23.20
N GLY A 11 31.16 -12.91 -22.10
CA GLY A 11 31.33 -12.33 -20.78
C GLY A 11 31.26 -13.38 -19.66
N SER A 12 31.25 -12.92 -18.42
CA SER A 12 31.06 -13.75 -17.23
C SER A 12 29.60 -14.20 -17.08
N LEU A 13 29.36 -15.26 -16.29
CA LEU A 13 28.01 -15.72 -15.97
C LEU A 13 27.16 -14.61 -15.32
N GLN A 14 27.78 -13.75 -14.50
CA GLN A 14 27.11 -12.64 -13.84
C GLN A 14 26.62 -11.59 -14.85
N GLU A 15 27.46 -11.25 -15.83
CA GLU A 15 27.10 -10.34 -16.91
C GLU A 15 26.00 -10.94 -17.80
N ALA A 16 26.06 -12.25 -18.08
CA ALA A 16 25.03 -12.93 -18.86
C ALA A 16 23.67 -12.95 -18.12
N VAL A 17 23.67 -13.18 -16.81
CA VAL A 17 22.48 -13.11 -15.95
C VAL A 17 21.90 -11.70 -15.93
N ARG A 18 22.76 -10.68 -15.80
CA ARG A 18 22.34 -9.29 -15.84
C ARG A 18 21.73 -8.93 -17.20
N GLU A 19 22.39 -9.34 -18.28
CA GLU A 19 21.91 -9.11 -19.64
C GLU A 19 20.55 -9.78 -19.90
N ALA A 20 20.37 -11.01 -19.42
CA ALA A 20 19.15 -11.79 -19.59
C ALA A 20 17.98 -11.21 -18.80
N PHE A 21 18.17 -11.01 -17.49
CA PHE A 21 17.06 -10.74 -16.57
C PHE A 21 16.92 -9.28 -16.14
N GLU A 22 17.96 -8.47 -16.22
CA GLU A 22 17.89 -7.04 -15.87
C GLU A 22 17.75 -6.17 -17.13
N ALA A 23 18.32 -6.62 -18.25
CA ALA A 23 18.34 -5.92 -19.54
C ALA A 23 18.76 -4.44 -19.39
N PRO A 24 19.99 -4.17 -18.90
CA PRO A 24 20.42 -2.82 -18.55
C PRO A 24 20.35 -1.90 -19.78
N GLY A 25 19.57 -0.83 -19.68
CA GLY A 25 19.39 0.14 -20.77
C GLY A 25 18.37 -0.28 -21.84
N ARG A 26 17.60 -1.35 -21.62
CA ARG A 26 16.49 -1.76 -22.47
C ARG A 26 15.20 -1.89 -21.67
N GLU A 27 14.07 -1.95 -22.36
CA GLU A 27 12.77 -2.13 -21.70
C GLU A 27 12.72 -3.48 -20.97
N ALA A 28 12.01 -3.54 -19.85
CA ALA A 28 11.74 -4.80 -19.15
C ALA A 28 11.02 -5.83 -20.07
N ALA A 29 10.34 -5.33 -21.11
CA ALA A 29 9.75 -6.14 -22.19
C ALA A 29 10.80 -6.93 -23.00
N GLU A 30 12.05 -6.45 -23.11
CA GLU A 30 13.13 -7.12 -23.83
C GLU A 30 13.92 -8.14 -23.00
N ARG A 31 13.61 -8.28 -21.70
CA ARG A 31 14.21 -9.33 -20.86
C ARG A 31 13.90 -10.72 -21.42
N ARG A 32 14.90 -11.59 -21.39
CA ARG A 32 14.89 -12.91 -22.02
C ARG A 32 15.36 -13.97 -21.02
N PRO A 33 14.84 -15.21 -21.09
CA PRO A 33 15.39 -16.32 -20.34
C PRO A 33 16.86 -16.60 -20.73
N LEU A 34 17.61 -17.18 -19.78
CA LEU A 34 19.03 -17.50 -19.95
C LEU A 34 19.18 -19.00 -20.27
N ALA A 35 19.87 -19.33 -21.36
CA ALA A 35 20.21 -20.69 -21.74
C ALA A 35 21.71 -20.91 -21.54
N VAL A 36 22.08 -21.78 -20.60
CA VAL A 36 23.48 -22.09 -20.29
C VAL A 36 23.89 -23.37 -21.01
N TYR A 37 24.80 -23.25 -21.97
CA TYR A 37 25.34 -24.38 -22.71
C TYR A 37 26.64 -24.88 -22.07
N LEU A 38 26.60 -26.08 -21.50
CA LEU A 38 27.73 -26.74 -20.88
C LEU A 38 28.28 -27.81 -21.82
N HIS A 39 29.53 -27.65 -22.26
CA HIS A 39 30.22 -28.64 -23.08
C HIS A 39 31.31 -29.38 -22.27
N SER A 40 31.71 -30.56 -22.76
CA SER A 40 32.80 -31.34 -22.21
C SER A 40 33.46 -32.12 -23.35
N ASP A 41 34.75 -31.91 -23.58
CA ASP A 41 35.49 -32.55 -24.67
C ASP A 41 35.61 -34.07 -24.51
N HIS A 42 35.35 -34.58 -23.29
CA HIS A 42 35.27 -36.01 -23.01
C HIS A 42 34.04 -36.69 -23.63
N SER A 43 33.01 -35.93 -24.02
CA SER A 43 31.79 -36.47 -24.60
C SER A 43 31.74 -36.30 -26.12
N VAL A 44 31.62 -37.42 -26.83
CA VAL A 44 31.43 -37.44 -28.28
C VAL A 44 30.09 -36.78 -28.68
N ALA A 45 29.09 -36.83 -27.79
CA ALA A 45 27.79 -36.22 -28.03
C ALA A 45 27.86 -34.69 -28.15
N CYS A 46 28.90 -34.02 -27.63
CA CYS A 46 29.07 -32.57 -27.78
C CYS A 46 29.14 -32.15 -29.25
N ASN A 47 29.88 -32.90 -30.06
CA ASN A 47 30.02 -32.62 -31.49
C ASN A 47 28.73 -32.86 -32.26
N ILE A 48 28.00 -33.93 -31.91
CA ILE A 48 26.75 -34.31 -32.57
C ILE A 48 25.66 -33.30 -32.23
N PHE A 49 25.49 -33.00 -30.94
CA PHE A 49 24.51 -32.04 -30.46
C PHE A 49 24.78 -30.63 -31.00
N ALA A 50 26.05 -30.18 -30.99
CA ALA A 50 26.39 -28.87 -31.54
C ALA A 50 26.03 -28.77 -33.04
N LYS A 51 26.34 -29.79 -33.85
CA LYS A 51 26.07 -29.77 -35.30
C LYS A 51 24.61 -30.00 -35.68
N ASN A 52 23.92 -30.91 -34.99
CA ASN A 52 22.60 -31.36 -35.40
C ASN A 52 21.46 -30.65 -34.65
N VAL A 53 21.71 -30.23 -33.41
CA VAL A 53 20.71 -29.60 -32.54
C VAL A 53 20.95 -28.10 -32.48
N LEU A 54 22.10 -27.63 -31.98
CA LEU A 54 22.35 -26.19 -31.83
C LEU A 54 22.44 -25.44 -33.15
N CYS A 55 23.02 -26.05 -34.19
CA CYS A 55 23.08 -25.48 -35.53
C CYS A 55 21.81 -25.72 -36.36
N SER A 56 20.78 -26.35 -35.81
CA SER A 56 19.47 -26.43 -36.48
C SER A 56 18.87 -25.03 -36.63
N ASP A 57 18.24 -24.75 -37.78
CA ASP A 57 17.67 -23.44 -38.06
C ASP A 57 16.63 -23.00 -37.01
N VAL A 58 15.83 -23.95 -36.54
CA VAL A 58 14.78 -23.68 -35.53
C VAL A 58 15.41 -23.31 -34.19
N VAL A 59 16.35 -24.13 -33.69
CA VAL A 59 16.99 -23.93 -32.38
C VAL A 59 17.88 -22.70 -32.38
N ALA A 60 18.72 -22.51 -33.41
CA ALA A 60 19.60 -21.36 -33.52
C ALA A 60 18.81 -20.04 -33.59
N SER A 61 17.70 -20.02 -34.34
CA SER A 61 16.83 -18.84 -34.45
C SER A 61 16.13 -18.54 -33.13
N LEU A 62 15.64 -19.58 -32.43
CA LEU A 62 14.98 -19.42 -31.13
C LEU A 62 15.95 -18.89 -30.08
N LEU A 63 17.14 -19.49 -29.99
CA LEU A 63 18.19 -19.06 -29.05
C LEU A 63 18.69 -17.64 -29.34
N LYS A 64 18.82 -17.26 -30.61
CA LYS A 64 19.25 -15.90 -31.02
C LYS A 64 18.17 -14.85 -30.78
N GLY A 65 16.90 -15.22 -30.97
CA GLY A 65 15.77 -14.31 -30.91
C GLY A 65 15.18 -14.13 -29.52
N GLN A 66 15.08 -15.19 -28.73
CA GLN A 66 14.29 -15.23 -27.50
C GLN A 66 15.10 -15.55 -26.24
N PHE A 67 16.35 -16.01 -26.37
CA PHE A 67 17.19 -16.35 -25.23
C PHE A 67 18.47 -15.52 -25.22
N VAL A 68 19.10 -15.43 -24.05
CA VAL A 68 20.53 -15.14 -23.94
C VAL A 68 21.23 -16.48 -23.80
N THR A 69 22.12 -16.84 -24.72
CA THR A 69 22.85 -18.11 -24.64
C THR A 69 24.25 -17.87 -24.10
N TRP A 70 24.65 -18.57 -23.04
CA TRP A 70 25.99 -18.45 -22.45
C TRP A 70 26.71 -19.80 -22.45
N PRO A 71 27.89 -19.91 -23.09
CA PRO A 71 28.64 -21.16 -23.16
C PRO A 71 29.64 -21.30 -22.00
N TRP A 72 29.87 -22.53 -21.55
CA TRP A 72 30.91 -22.85 -20.58
C TRP A 72 31.52 -24.24 -20.79
N ASP A 73 32.82 -24.35 -20.50
CA ASP A 73 33.58 -25.59 -20.61
C ASP A 73 33.64 -26.33 -19.27
N MET A 74 33.14 -27.56 -19.24
CA MET A 74 33.16 -28.48 -18.10
C MET A 74 34.21 -29.59 -18.20
N THR A 75 35.12 -29.51 -19.17
CA THR A 75 36.21 -30.48 -19.35
C THR A 75 37.14 -30.50 -18.12
N GLN A 76 37.58 -29.33 -17.66
CA GLN A 76 38.49 -29.19 -16.51
C GLN A 76 37.74 -29.09 -15.18
N LYS A 77 38.32 -29.68 -14.11
CA LYS A 77 37.71 -29.65 -12.76
C LYS A 77 37.70 -28.24 -12.17
N GLU A 78 38.72 -27.45 -12.47
CA GLU A 78 38.87 -26.06 -12.06
C GLU A 78 37.73 -25.20 -12.64
N ASN A 79 37.35 -25.44 -13.90
CA ASN A 79 36.23 -24.73 -14.54
C ASN A 79 34.88 -25.15 -13.93
N ARG A 80 34.74 -26.41 -13.51
CA ARG A 80 33.56 -26.88 -12.76
C ARG A 80 33.42 -26.15 -11.44
N GLN A 81 34.52 -26.05 -10.68
CA GLN A 81 34.52 -25.37 -9.40
C GLN A 81 34.18 -23.88 -9.53
N LYS A 82 34.78 -23.18 -10.52
CA LYS A 82 34.45 -21.78 -10.81
C LYS A 82 32.99 -21.57 -11.17
N LEU A 83 32.42 -22.45 -11.99
CA LEU A 83 30.99 -22.38 -12.32
C LEU A 83 30.14 -22.50 -11.04
N PHE A 84 30.46 -23.47 -10.18
CA PHE A 84 29.76 -23.65 -8.92
C PHE A 84 29.87 -22.45 -7.98
N GLU A 85 31.03 -21.81 -7.91
CA GLU A 85 31.23 -20.56 -7.16
C GLU A 85 30.38 -19.42 -7.71
N TRP A 86 30.34 -19.24 -9.04
CA TRP A 86 29.50 -18.21 -9.67
C TRP A 86 28.01 -18.46 -9.49
N MET A 87 27.57 -19.72 -9.59
CA MET A 87 26.18 -20.08 -9.37
C MET A 87 25.76 -19.86 -7.91
N ASP A 88 26.67 -20.05 -6.95
CA ASP A 88 26.45 -19.72 -5.54
C ASP A 88 26.30 -18.20 -5.33
N ALA A 89 27.22 -17.43 -5.92
CA ALA A 89 27.22 -15.98 -5.82
C ALA A 89 25.97 -15.34 -6.45
N LEU A 90 25.43 -15.97 -7.50
CA LEU A 90 24.21 -15.56 -8.19
C LEU A 90 22.93 -16.15 -7.56
N ASN A 91 23.08 -16.89 -6.46
CA ASN A 91 22.00 -17.51 -5.71
C ASN A 91 21.09 -18.39 -6.58
N ILE A 92 21.68 -19.10 -7.55
CA ILE A 92 20.97 -19.99 -8.47
C ILE A 92 20.64 -21.28 -7.73
N ARG A 93 19.35 -21.54 -7.49
CA ARG A 93 18.92 -22.69 -6.68
C ARG A 93 19.06 -24.01 -7.41
N ASP A 94 19.34 -25.07 -6.65
CA ASP A 94 19.30 -26.48 -7.07
C ASP A 94 20.19 -26.93 -8.25
N VAL A 95 21.02 -26.04 -8.79
CA VAL A 95 21.90 -26.39 -9.93
C VAL A 95 23.08 -27.25 -9.48
N LYS A 96 23.73 -26.93 -8.35
CA LYS A 96 24.82 -27.77 -7.78
C LYS A 96 24.34 -29.21 -7.54
N ARG A 97 23.20 -29.38 -6.86
CA ARG A 97 22.62 -30.70 -6.55
C ARG A 97 22.25 -31.46 -7.83
N SER A 98 21.72 -30.74 -8.82
CA SER A 98 21.34 -31.34 -10.10
C SER A 98 22.57 -31.82 -10.85
N LEU A 99 23.62 -30.99 -11.02
CA LEU A 99 24.84 -31.34 -11.74
C LEU A 99 25.71 -32.40 -11.03
N ASP A 100 25.83 -32.33 -9.71
CA ASP A 100 26.72 -33.22 -8.94
C ASP A 100 26.22 -34.68 -8.91
N LYS A 101 24.90 -34.86 -9.10
CA LYS A 101 24.29 -36.18 -9.27
C LYS A 101 24.49 -36.78 -10.68
N MET A 102 25.09 -36.05 -11.62
CA MET A 102 25.17 -36.48 -13.02
C MET A 102 26.50 -37.13 -13.34
N SER A 103 26.45 -38.26 -14.05
CA SER A 103 27.64 -38.85 -14.66
C SER A 103 28.15 -37.96 -15.80
N SER A 104 29.48 -37.86 -15.91
CA SER A 104 30.23 -37.11 -16.92
C SER A 104 29.91 -37.48 -18.39
N ASP A 105 29.11 -38.51 -18.61
CA ASP A 105 28.82 -39.06 -19.93
C ASP A 105 27.59 -38.42 -20.61
N ARG A 106 26.83 -37.59 -19.87
CA ARG A 106 25.59 -36.98 -20.39
C ARG A 106 25.77 -35.59 -20.99
N PHE A 107 27.01 -35.12 -21.14
CA PHE A 107 27.29 -33.86 -21.81
C PHE A 107 27.06 -33.97 -23.32
N PRO A 108 26.68 -32.87 -24.01
CA PRO A 108 26.51 -31.52 -23.48
C PRO A 108 25.18 -31.34 -22.76
N LEU A 109 25.06 -30.27 -21.98
CA LEU A 109 23.82 -29.87 -21.32
C LEU A 109 23.44 -28.48 -21.78
N LEU A 110 22.15 -28.27 -22.03
CA LEU A 110 21.57 -26.95 -22.23
C LEU A 110 20.59 -26.71 -21.09
N VAL A 111 21.00 -25.91 -20.12
CA VAL A 111 20.21 -25.59 -18.93
C VAL A 111 19.41 -24.32 -19.18
N ILE A 112 18.09 -24.40 -19.07
CA ILE A 112 17.18 -23.26 -19.20
C ILE A 112 16.98 -22.67 -17.81
N LEU A 113 17.39 -21.43 -17.61
CA LEU A 113 17.27 -20.70 -16.35
C LEU A 113 16.20 -19.62 -16.48
N LEU A 114 15.28 -19.62 -15.52
CA LEU A 114 14.24 -18.61 -15.37
C LEU A 114 14.46 -17.82 -14.07
N LYS A 115 14.02 -16.57 -14.06
CA LYS A 115 13.99 -15.73 -12.87
C LYS A 115 12.55 -15.50 -12.47
N GLU A 116 12.22 -15.86 -11.24
CA GLU A 116 10.90 -15.71 -10.64
C GLU A 116 11.06 -15.04 -9.27
N LYS A 117 10.37 -13.91 -9.06
CA LYS A 117 10.37 -13.14 -7.80
C LYS A 117 11.77 -12.85 -7.27
N GLY A 118 12.69 -12.54 -8.18
CA GLY A 118 14.08 -12.21 -7.86
C GLY A 118 15.01 -13.42 -7.71
N VAL A 119 14.51 -14.65 -7.78
CA VAL A 119 15.32 -15.86 -7.63
C VAL A 119 15.49 -16.58 -8.96
N ILE A 120 16.73 -16.99 -9.26
CA ILE A 120 17.06 -17.72 -10.49
C ILE A 120 17.03 -19.22 -10.18
N GLN A 121 16.32 -19.98 -11.00
CA GLN A 121 16.21 -21.42 -10.87
C GLN A 121 16.20 -22.12 -12.24
N PRO A 122 16.72 -23.35 -12.33
CA PRO A 122 16.62 -24.16 -13.53
C PRO A 122 15.17 -24.59 -13.74
N TYR A 123 14.64 -24.29 -14.92
CA TYR A 123 13.33 -24.75 -15.36
C TYR A 123 13.42 -26.17 -15.92
N ASP A 124 14.28 -26.37 -16.92
CA ASP A 124 14.53 -27.67 -17.52
C ASP A 124 15.98 -27.77 -18.04
N ILE A 125 16.41 -29.00 -18.29
CA ILE A 125 17.73 -29.36 -18.80
C ILE A 125 17.54 -30.21 -20.04
N ALA A 126 18.02 -29.70 -21.17
CA ALA A 126 18.13 -30.47 -22.41
C ALA A 126 19.48 -31.21 -22.46
N TRP A 127 19.42 -32.50 -22.76
CA TRP A 127 20.58 -33.39 -22.69
C TRP A 127 21.19 -33.63 -24.08
N GLY A 128 22.48 -33.96 -24.10
CA GLY A 128 23.21 -34.26 -25.33
C GLY A 128 22.64 -35.42 -26.17
N THR A 129 21.84 -36.28 -25.54
CA THR A 129 21.16 -37.42 -26.18
C THR A 129 19.81 -37.06 -26.78
N GLU A 130 19.28 -35.87 -26.50
CA GLU A 130 17.97 -35.44 -26.98
C GLU A 130 18.05 -34.93 -28.42
N GLY A 131 16.98 -35.18 -29.17
CA GLY A 131 16.84 -34.72 -30.56
C GLY A 131 16.39 -33.27 -30.64
N THR A 132 16.49 -32.69 -31.83
CA THR A 132 16.13 -31.28 -32.09
C THR A 132 14.70 -30.94 -31.67
N GLU A 133 13.72 -31.80 -31.95
CA GLU A 133 12.31 -31.58 -31.57
C GLU A 133 12.14 -31.44 -30.05
N GLN A 134 12.71 -32.38 -29.27
CA GLN A 134 12.64 -32.36 -27.81
C GLN A 134 13.26 -31.09 -27.22
N VAL A 135 14.40 -30.63 -27.78
CA VAL A 135 15.05 -29.40 -27.32
C VAL A 135 14.20 -28.17 -27.67
N VAL A 136 13.56 -28.16 -28.84
CA VAL A 136 12.64 -27.08 -29.23
C VAL A 136 11.44 -27.03 -28.28
N ASP A 137 10.82 -28.18 -27.99
CA ASP A 137 9.66 -28.26 -27.09
C ASP A 137 10.01 -27.69 -25.70
N LYS A 138 11.13 -28.11 -25.12
CA LYS A 138 11.62 -27.58 -23.82
C LYS A 138 11.90 -26.08 -23.85
N LEU A 139 12.48 -25.58 -24.94
CA LEU A 139 12.75 -24.15 -25.09
C LEU A 139 11.44 -23.35 -25.24
N MET A 140 10.45 -23.88 -25.97
CA MET A 140 9.15 -23.24 -26.10
C MET A 140 8.37 -23.25 -24.79
N GLU A 141 8.32 -24.38 -24.09
CA GLU A 141 7.68 -24.49 -22.77
C GLU A 141 8.32 -23.54 -21.75
N GLY A 142 9.66 -23.50 -21.70
CA GLY A 142 10.39 -22.57 -20.84
C GLY A 142 10.17 -21.10 -21.20
N LEU A 143 9.97 -20.78 -22.49
CA LEU A 143 9.64 -19.42 -22.94
C LEU A 143 8.22 -19.04 -22.55
N ASP A 144 7.25 -19.93 -22.74
CA ASP A 144 5.85 -19.71 -22.38
C ASP A 144 5.70 -19.49 -20.87
N ASP A 145 6.35 -20.31 -20.06
CA ASP A 145 6.33 -20.14 -18.60
C ASP A 145 7.08 -18.87 -18.17
N TYR A 146 8.18 -18.50 -18.83
CA TYR A 146 8.81 -17.21 -18.59
C TYR A 146 7.87 -16.03 -18.88
N GLN A 147 7.13 -16.08 -20.00
CA GLN A 147 6.14 -15.05 -20.33
C GLN A 147 5.01 -15.00 -19.30
N ARG A 148 4.55 -16.15 -18.79
CA ARG A 148 3.55 -16.21 -17.72
C ARG A 148 4.06 -15.58 -16.43
N ILE A 149 5.27 -15.93 -15.99
CA ILE A 149 5.90 -15.36 -14.79
C ILE A 149 6.02 -13.85 -14.94
N LYS A 150 6.54 -13.37 -16.08
CA LYS A 150 6.69 -11.94 -16.36
C LYS A 150 5.36 -11.19 -16.37
N ASN A 151 4.32 -11.77 -16.97
CA ASN A 151 2.98 -11.17 -17.00
C ASN A 151 2.33 -11.17 -15.61
N ALA A 152 2.56 -12.21 -14.81
CA ALA A 152 2.10 -12.28 -13.44
C ALA A 152 2.77 -11.22 -12.56
N GLU A 153 4.10 -11.07 -12.64
CA GLU A 153 4.84 -10.03 -11.91
C GLU A 153 4.36 -8.62 -12.30
N ALA A 154 4.16 -8.36 -13.60
CA ALA A 154 3.64 -7.07 -14.07
C ALA A 154 2.18 -6.82 -13.63
N ALA A 155 1.37 -7.87 -13.47
CA ALA A 155 0.00 -7.76 -12.97
C ALA A 155 -0.03 -7.53 -11.45
N GLU A 156 0.84 -8.20 -10.69
CA GLU A 156 1.03 -8.00 -9.25
C GLU A 156 1.45 -6.55 -8.97
N GLU A 157 2.46 -6.02 -9.68
CA GLU A 157 2.92 -4.63 -9.52
C GLU A 157 1.81 -3.60 -9.80
N ARG A 158 0.99 -3.84 -10.83
CA ARG A 158 -0.17 -2.97 -11.14
C ARG A 158 -1.25 -3.01 -10.06
N GLU A 159 -1.45 -4.17 -9.44
CA GLU A 159 -2.42 -4.32 -8.37
C GLU A 159 -1.94 -3.66 -7.07
N GLU A 160 -0.64 -3.79 -6.75
CA GLU A 160 -0.04 -3.11 -5.60
C GLU A 160 -0.17 -1.59 -5.71
N ILE A 161 0.15 -1.02 -6.88
CA ILE A 161 -0.01 0.42 -7.15
C ILE A 161 -1.49 0.84 -6.99
N ARG A 162 -2.43 0.05 -7.50
CA ARG A 162 -3.87 0.33 -7.38
C ARG A 162 -4.32 0.32 -5.92
N GLN A 163 -3.85 -0.64 -5.13
CA GLN A 163 -4.17 -0.73 -3.71
C GLN A 163 -3.59 0.42 -2.91
N GLU A 164 -2.35 0.83 -3.22
CA GLU A 164 -1.73 1.99 -2.57
C GLU A 164 -2.49 3.27 -2.89
N GLN A 165 -2.85 3.50 -4.16
CA GLN A 165 -3.68 4.63 -4.56
C GLN A 165 -5.06 4.63 -3.88
N ALA A 166 -5.68 3.46 -3.72
CA ALA A 166 -6.96 3.32 -3.05
C ALA A 166 -6.87 3.67 -1.56
N ARG A 167 -5.81 3.26 -0.86
CA ARG A 167 -5.58 3.59 0.56
C ARG A 167 -5.39 5.09 0.77
N GLU A 168 -4.58 5.72 -0.07
CA GLU A 168 -4.36 7.18 0.01
C GLU A 168 -5.65 7.96 -0.29
N TYR A 169 -6.44 7.50 -1.26
CA TYR A 169 -7.75 8.09 -1.55
C TYR A 169 -8.72 7.96 -0.38
N GLU A 170 -8.81 6.76 0.23
CA GLU A 170 -9.66 6.51 1.39
C GLU A 170 -9.26 7.39 2.59
N ARG A 171 -7.95 7.56 2.82
CA ARG A 171 -7.42 8.43 3.86
C ARG A 171 -7.82 9.90 3.63
N SER A 172 -7.65 10.40 2.40
CA SER A 172 -8.07 11.77 2.04
C SER A 172 -9.57 11.97 2.23
N LEU A 173 -10.39 11.00 1.83
CA LEU A 173 -11.85 11.06 1.99
C LEU A 173 -12.26 11.10 3.47
N ALA A 174 -11.58 10.33 4.31
CA ALA A 174 -11.82 10.33 5.76
C ALA A 174 -11.44 11.67 6.39
N GLU A 175 -10.33 12.29 5.98
CA GLU A 175 -9.91 13.61 6.45
C GLU A 175 -10.90 14.71 6.05
N ASP A 176 -11.39 14.69 4.81
CA ASP A 176 -12.39 15.66 4.33
C ASP A 176 -13.73 15.48 5.05
N ARG A 177 -14.20 14.24 5.26
CA ARG A 177 -15.41 13.96 6.06
C ARG A 177 -15.26 14.44 7.49
N ALA A 178 -14.14 14.14 8.14
CA ALA A 178 -13.89 14.58 9.51
C ALA A 178 -13.83 16.12 9.63
N ARG A 179 -13.32 16.81 8.61
CA ARG A 179 -13.32 18.28 8.57
C ARG A 179 -14.74 18.83 8.41
N GLN A 180 -15.56 18.23 7.54
CA GLN A 180 -16.95 18.63 7.36
C GLN A 180 -17.77 18.39 8.63
N GLU A 181 -17.63 17.23 9.26
CA GLU A 181 -18.35 16.91 10.51
C GLU A 181 -17.95 17.85 11.66
N LYS A 182 -16.68 18.23 11.78
CA LYS A 182 -16.24 19.22 12.77
C LYS A 182 -16.89 20.58 12.53
N LEU A 183 -16.88 21.05 11.29
CA LEU A 183 -17.48 22.34 10.93
C LEU A 183 -19.01 22.34 11.17
N GLU A 184 -19.67 21.22 10.89
CA GLU A 184 -21.11 21.08 11.12
C GLU A 184 -21.45 21.03 12.61
N ARG A 185 -20.66 20.31 13.43
CA ARG A 185 -20.81 20.31 14.89
C ARG A 185 -20.60 21.70 15.49
N GLU A 186 -19.56 22.41 15.06
CA GLU A 186 -19.30 23.78 15.50
C GLU A 186 -20.47 24.71 15.14
N ARG A 187 -21.07 24.56 13.95
CA ARG A 187 -22.28 25.32 13.58
C ARG A 187 -23.47 24.99 14.46
N ILE A 188 -23.74 23.72 14.71
CA ILE A 188 -24.86 23.28 15.56
C ILE A 188 -24.69 23.82 16.98
N GLU A 189 -23.47 23.78 17.51
CA GLU A 189 -23.14 24.30 18.84
C GLU A 189 -23.34 25.83 18.92
N GLN A 190 -22.89 26.58 17.90
CA GLN A 190 -23.12 28.03 17.80
C GLN A 190 -24.62 28.37 17.77
N ILE A 191 -25.42 27.62 17.00
CA ILE A 191 -26.88 27.83 16.93
C ILE A 191 -27.52 27.53 18.29
N ALA A 192 -27.15 26.43 18.94
CA ALA A 192 -27.70 26.05 20.24
C ALA A 192 -27.32 27.03 21.37
N GLU A 193 -26.11 27.59 21.34
CA GLU A 193 -25.67 28.61 22.29
C GLU A 193 -26.44 29.93 22.10
N GLU A 194 -26.66 30.34 20.84
CA GLU A 194 -27.46 31.53 20.55
C GLU A 194 -28.93 31.35 20.95
N GLU A 195 -29.53 30.18 20.70
CA GLU A 195 -30.89 29.86 21.17
C GLU A 195 -30.99 29.91 22.70
N ARG A 196 -29.96 29.42 23.42
CA ARG A 196 -29.91 29.52 24.88
C ARG A 196 -29.86 30.97 25.36
N ARG A 197 -29.04 31.81 24.74
CA ARG A 197 -28.93 33.24 25.08
C ARG A 197 -30.27 33.95 24.88
N ILE A 198 -30.93 33.73 23.74
CA ILE A 198 -32.25 34.31 23.45
C ILE A 198 -33.28 33.86 24.50
N LYS A 199 -33.29 32.58 24.87
CA LYS A 199 -34.23 32.04 25.86
C LYS A 199 -34.00 32.63 27.25
N GLU A 200 -32.76 32.78 27.68
CA GLU A 200 -32.42 33.43 28.95
C GLU A 200 -32.85 34.91 28.99
N GLU A 201 -32.68 35.62 27.87
CA GLU A 201 -33.09 37.02 27.76
C GLU A 201 -34.61 37.17 27.77
N GLN A 202 -35.33 36.27 27.09
CA GLN A 202 -36.79 36.19 27.15
C GLN A 202 -37.31 35.88 28.56
N ASP A 203 -36.69 34.92 29.26
CA ASP A 203 -37.07 34.56 30.64
C ASP A 203 -36.81 35.71 31.62
N LYS A 204 -35.70 36.44 31.48
CA LYS A 204 -35.44 37.66 32.27
C LYS A 204 -36.48 38.73 32.02
N THR A 205 -36.82 38.97 30.75
CA THR A 205 -37.80 39.98 30.36
C THR A 205 -39.19 39.63 30.89
N ARG A 206 -39.58 38.36 30.79
CA ARG A 206 -40.85 37.85 31.33
C ARG A 206 -40.90 37.97 32.85
N ARG A 207 -39.84 37.59 33.57
CA ARG A 207 -39.77 37.74 35.04
C ARG A 207 -39.86 39.20 35.46
N LEU A 208 -39.21 40.11 34.74
CA LEU A 208 -39.31 41.56 35.00
C LEU A 208 -40.72 42.08 34.78
N GLN A 209 -41.42 41.63 33.72
CA GLN A 209 -42.82 41.99 33.48
C GLN A 209 -43.76 41.43 34.55
N GLU A 210 -43.58 40.17 34.98
CA GLU A 210 -44.34 39.55 36.07
C GLU A 210 -44.12 40.31 37.39
N LEU A 211 -42.87 40.66 37.72
CA LEU A 211 -42.55 41.49 38.88
C LEU A 211 -43.18 42.89 38.78
N ALA A 212 -43.07 43.55 37.63
CA ALA A 212 -43.66 44.87 37.39
C ALA A 212 -45.19 44.86 37.52
N ALA A 213 -45.87 43.81 37.05
CA ALA A 213 -47.31 43.64 37.17
C ALA A 213 -47.77 43.28 38.59
N SER A 214 -46.88 42.69 39.40
CA SER A 214 -47.14 42.36 40.82
C SER A 214 -46.89 43.54 41.77
N LEU A 215 -46.25 44.60 41.28
CA LEU A 215 -46.04 45.82 42.07
C LEU A 215 -47.36 46.62 42.10
N PRO A 216 -47.89 46.96 43.29
CA PRO A 216 -49.05 47.82 43.39
C PRO A 216 -48.73 49.22 42.83
N GLU A 217 -49.71 49.85 42.18
CA GLU A 217 -49.60 51.23 41.68
C GLU A 217 -49.19 52.17 42.82
N GLU A 218 -48.18 53.02 42.56
CA GLU A 218 -47.70 53.97 43.55
C GLU A 218 -48.82 54.97 43.88
N PRO A 219 -49.26 55.07 45.15
CA PRO A 219 -50.42 55.86 45.49
C PRO A 219 -50.19 57.35 45.13
N PRO A 220 -51.15 58.01 44.49
CA PRO A 220 -51.02 59.42 44.11
C PRO A 220 -50.80 60.30 45.34
N ASN A 221 -50.00 61.35 45.15
CA ASN A 221 -49.56 62.25 46.21
C ASN A 221 -50.77 63.02 46.80
N GLY A 222 -51.37 62.53 47.89
CA GLY A 222 -52.51 63.19 48.53
C GLY A 222 -53.45 62.36 49.42
N GLU A 223 -53.29 61.04 49.56
CA GLU A 223 -54.17 60.24 50.42
C GLU A 223 -53.72 60.20 51.91
N SER A 224 -54.71 60.26 52.81
CA SER A 224 -54.51 60.45 54.26
C SER A 224 -54.24 59.17 55.07
N ASN A 225 -53.80 58.09 54.43
CA ASN A 225 -53.51 56.81 55.10
C ASN A 225 -52.32 56.05 54.48
N VAL A 226 -51.20 56.76 54.27
CA VAL A 226 -49.96 56.21 53.71
C VAL A 226 -48.93 55.95 54.82
N ALA A 227 -48.33 54.76 54.84
CA ALA A 227 -47.20 54.45 55.70
C ALA A 227 -45.88 54.52 54.91
N THR A 228 -45.03 55.51 55.23
CA THR A 228 -43.71 55.66 54.59
C THR A 228 -42.68 54.78 55.27
N VAL A 229 -42.16 53.76 54.58
CA VAL A 229 -41.11 52.89 55.11
C VAL A 229 -39.74 53.41 54.64
N ARG A 230 -38.98 54.03 55.55
CA ARG A 230 -37.57 54.40 55.30
C ARG A 230 -36.64 53.26 55.69
N ALA A 231 -36.15 52.52 54.71
CA ALA A 231 -35.08 51.55 54.92
C ALA A 231 -33.72 52.26 55.03
N ARG A 232 -32.97 52.03 56.12
CA ARG A 232 -31.55 52.39 56.23
C ARG A 232 -30.71 51.13 56.12
N LEU A 233 -29.70 51.14 55.25
CA LEU A 233 -28.68 50.10 55.25
C LEU A 233 -27.76 50.26 56.48
N PRO A 234 -27.09 49.18 56.93
CA PRO A 234 -26.20 49.19 58.11
C PRO A 234 -25.04 50.20 58.07
N ASP A 235 -24.78 50.82 56.92
CA ASP A 235 -23.61 51.69 56.68
C ASP A 235 -23.97 53.20 56.56
N GLY A 236 -25.17 53.60 56.99
CA GLY A 236 -25.54 55.00 57.21
C GLY A 236 -25.79 55.87 55.96
N ARG A 237 -25.52 55.36 54.74
CA ARG A 237 -25.84 56.07 53.49
C ARG A 237 -27.31 55.88 53.11
N LYS A 238 -27.97 56.98 52.72
CA LYS A 238 -29.38 57.01 52.30
C LYS A 238 -29.53 56.37 50.91
N CYS A 239 -30.40 55.37 50.79
CA CYS A 239 -30.90 54.87 49.50
C CYS A 239 -32.34 55.39 49.30
N LEU A 240 -32.68 55.77 48.07
CA LEU A 240 -34.05 55.93 47.56
C LEU A 240 -34.19 54.94 46.39
N PRO A 241 -35.33 54.26 46.22
CA PRO A 241 -36.61 54.93 46.04
C PRO A 241 -37.58 54.74 47.21
N GLU A 242 -38.47 55.72 47.35
CA GLU A 242 -39.58 55.76 48.30
C GLU A 242 -40.65 54.77 47.82
N VAL A 243 -41.11 53.87 48.70
CA VAL A 243 -42.17 52.90 48.39
C VAL A 243 -43.29 53.09 49.39
N SER A 244 -44.45 53.50 48.90
CA SER A 244 -45.68 53.70 49.67
C SER A 244 -46.62 52.50 49.49
N MET A 245 -47.07 51.89 50.59
CA MET A 245 -47.99 50.75 50.59
C MET A 245 -49.25 51.03 51.43
N LEU A 246 -50.40 50.51 50.98
CA LEU A 246 -51.72 50.60 51.63
C LEU A 246 -51.91 49.49 52.69
N LEU A 247 -52.39 49.87 53.88
CA LEU A 247 -52.68 48.95 54.99
C LEU A 247 -54.08 48.31 54.85
N LYS A 248 -54.14 46.99 54.65
CA LYS A 248 -55.39 46.20 54.74
C LYS A 248 -55.69 45.84 56.22
N GLN A 249 -56.89 46.16 56.70
CA GLN A 249 -57.34 45.82 58.06
C GLN A 249 -57.68 44.33 58.22
N PRO A 250 -57.51 43.74 59.43
CA PRO A 250 -57.60 42.30 59.65
C PRO A 250 -59.03 41.82 59.96
N SER A 251 -59.46 40.72 59.33
CA SER A 251 -60.62 39.93 59.76
C SER A 251 -60.19 38.99 60.90
N LYS A 252 -60.80 39.18 62.07
CA LYS A 252 -60.63 38.35 63.28
C LYS A 252 -61.17 36.94 63.04
N GLN A 253 -60.35 35.92 63.24
CA GLN A 253 -60.83 34.61 63.72
C GLN A 253 -59.93 34.14 64.87
N THR A 254 -60.52 34.19 66.05
CA THR A 254 -59.99 33.78 67.34
C THR A 254 -59.72 32.27 67.35
N ARG A 255 -58.51 31.85 67.72
CA ARG A 255 -58.26 30.50 68.25
C ARG A 255 -57.60 30.61 69.61
N VAL A 256 -58.29 29.99 70.57
CA VAL A 256 -57.98 29.84 71.98
C VAL A 256 -57.05 28.62 72.15
N ILE A 257 -55.91 28.86 72.81
CA ILE A 257 -55.21 28.03 73.81
C ILE A 257 -55.20 26.50 73.58
N GLU A 258 -54.09 25.91 73.17
CA GLU A 258 -52.99 25.30 73.97
C GLU A 258 -51.90 24.79 73.01
#